data_AF-H6SWT2-F1
#
_entry.id   AF-H6SWT2-F1
#
_cell.length_a   1.000
_cell.length_b   1.000
_cell.length_c   1.000
_cell.angle_alpha   90.00
_cell.angle_beta   90.00
_cell.angle_gamma   90.00
#
_symmetry.space_group_name_H-M   'P 1'
#
loop_
_entity.id
_entity.type
_entity.pdbx_description
1 polymer ?
#
loop_
_entity_poly.entity_id
_entity_poly.type
_entity_poly.pdbx_seq_one_letter_code
_entity_poly.pdbx_strand_id
1 'polypeptide(L)'
;ADLAQMQKPQPVYLELTSWHITGVLDMLNNFRVDNALSTEMTPCYISLSEDVRRVIFGDDHRSATMDPQGVESFAVWGAQAFTSGRHYWEVDVTHPSTWILGVCRDSRTADTSIVIDSDETFLLISSKRSNHYSLSTNSPPLIQHVQGPLGRVGVFLDYDNGSVSFFDVSKGSLIYGFPLASFSSPLRPFFCFGCT
;
A
#
# COMPACT_ATOMS: atom_id res chain seq x y z
N ALA A 1 29.66 27.26 19.97
CA ALA A 1 28.79 26.07 19.85
C ALA A 1 27.93 26.30 18.62
N ASP A 2 28.36 25.78 17.48
CA ASP A 2 27.61 25.89 16.22
C ASP A 2 26.64 24.72 16.12
N LEU A 3 25.35 25.05 16.14
CA LEU A 3 24.28 24.12 15.81
C LEU A 3 24.33 23.89 14.30
N ALA A 4 24.92 22.77 13.90
CA ALA A 4 24.86 22.28 12.53
C ALA A 4 23.38 22.12 12.13
N GLN A 5 22.90 22.98 11.23
CA GLN A 5 21.61 22.77 10.59
C GLN A 5 21.71 21.54 9.70
N MET A 6 21.10 20.44 10.15
CA MET A 6 20.86 19.28 9.28
C MET A 6 19.90 19.73 8.19
N GLN A 7 20.43 19.99 6.99
CA GLN A 7 19.63 20.09 5.78
C GLN A 7 18.78 18.82 5.65
N LYS A 8 17.45 18.98 5.62
CA LYS A 8 16.55 17.89 5.23
C LYS A 8 17.01 17.38 3.86
N PRO A 9 17.24 16.07 3.69
CA PRO A 9 17.61 15.54 2.39
C PRO A 9 16.52 15.90 1.37
N GLN A 10 16.93 16.44 0.23
CA GLN A 10 16.01 16.65 -0.89
C GLN A 10 15.47 15.29 -1.33
N PRO A 11 14.15 15.15 -1.58
CA PRO A 11 13.59 13.91 -2.09
C PRO A 11 14.23 13.62 -3.45
N VAL A 12 14.95 12.50 -3.52
CA VAL A 12 15.52 12.00 -4.76
C VAL A 12 14.36 11.50 -5.62
N TYR A 13 14.13 12.19 -6.74
CA TYR A 13 13.17 11.76 -7.76
C TYR A 13 13.73 10.52 -8.45
N LEU A 14 13.36 9.34 -7.97
CA LEU A 14 13.53 8.10 -8.71
C LEU A 14 12.38 7.99 -9.71
N GLU A 15 12.60 8.53 -10.91
CA GLU A 15 11.91 7.99 -12.08
C GLU A 15 12.46 6.59 -12.32
N LEU A 16 11.87 5.60 -11.64
CA LEU A 16 12.00 4.21 -12.06
C LEU A 16 11.44 4.16 -13.48
N THR A 17 12.33 4.06 -14.45
CA THR A 17 11.97 3.74 -15.84
C THR A 17 11.10 2.48 -15.77
N SER A 18 9.82 2.60 -16.09
CA SER A 18 8.91 1.47 -16.04
C SER A 18 9.28 0.53 -17.20
N TRP A 19 10.10 -0.47 -16.92
CA TRP A 19 10.42 -1.49 -17.91
C TRP A 19 9.18 -2.35 -18.11
N HIS A 20 8.61 -2.31 -19.32
CA HIS A 20 7.56 -3.24 -19.71
C HIS A 20 8.16 -4.65 -19.70
N ILE A 21 7.60 -5.54 -18.88
CA ILE A 21 8.02 -6.93 -18.83
C ILE A 21 7.03 -7.73 -19.65
N THR A 22 7.38 -8.03 -20.88
CA THR A 22 6.52 -8.80 -21.79
C THR A 22 6.13 -10.14 -21.17
N GLY A 23 4.82 -10.43 -21.14
CA GLY A 23 4.27 -11.66 -20.58
C GLY A 23 4.21 -11.71 -19.05
N VAL A 24 4.56 -10.63 -18.33
CA VAL A 24 4.53 -10.64 -16.85
C VAL A 24 3.12 -10.87 -16.32
N LEU A 25 2.11 -10.22 -16.91
CA LEU A 25 0.73 -10.39 -16.49
C LEU A 25 0.22 -11.80 -16.81
N ASP A 26 0.59 -12.35 -17.97
CA ASP A 26 0.25 -13.74 -18.31
C ASP A 26 0.86 -14.72 -17.31
N MET A 27 2.11 -14.47 -16.91
CA MET A 27 2.79 -15.25 -15.88
C MET A 27 2.09 -15.14 -14.51
N LEU A 28 1.79 -13.91 -14.07
CA LEU A 28 1.12 -13.64 -12.78
C LEU A 28 -0.27 -14.26 -12.72
N ASN A 29 -1.01 -14.27 -13.84
CA ASN A 29 -2.33 -14.86 -13.92
C ASN A 29 -2.36 -16.38 -13.65
N ASN A 30 -1.23 -17.08 -13.74
CA ASN A 30 -1.15 -18.49 -13.32
C ASN A 30 -1.32 -18.67 -11.79
N PHE A 31 -1.21 -17.58 -11.02
CA PHE A 31 -1.35 -17.57 -9.57
C PHE A 31 -2.62 -16.83 -9.12
N ARG A 32 -3.56 -16.58 -10.04
CA ARG A 32 -4.73 -15.74 -9.80
C ARG A 32 -5.61 -16.31 -8.69
N VAL A 33 -6.00 -15.44 -7.76
CA VAL A 33 -6.99 -15.69 -6.73
C VAL A 33 -8.23 -14.87 -7.05
N ASP A 34 -9.30 -15.55 -7.43
CA ASP A 34 -10.60 -14.90 -7.64
C ASP A 34 -11.21 -14.52 -6.29
N ASN A 35 -11.85 -13.34 -6.24
CA ASN A 35 -12.48 -12.81 -5.02
C ASN A 35 -11.52 -12.74 -3.82
N ALA A 36 -10.28 -12.35 -4.07
CA ALA A 36 -9.26 -12.24 -3.03
C ALA A 36 -9.67 -11.27 -1.91
N LEU A 37 -10.46 -10.24 -2.23
CA LEU A 37 -11.08 -9.29 -1.29
C LEU A 37 -12.55 -9.66 -1.05
N SER A 38 -13.01 -9.52 0.20
CA SER A 38 -14.42 -9.71 0.54
C SER A 38 -15.27 -8.55 -0.01
N THR A 39 -16.59 -8.73 0.02
CA THR A 39 -17.53 -7.62 -0.26
C THR A 39 -17.92 -6.85 1.01
N GLU A 40 -17.40 -7.26 2.17
CA GLU A 40 -17.73 -6.65 3.47
C GLU A 40 -16.83 -5.44 3.69
N MET A 41 -17.44 -4.26 3.79
CA MET A 41 -16.76 -3.01 4.11
C MET A 41 -16.96 -2.70 5.58
N THR A 42 -15.87 -2.42 6.28
CA THR A 42 -15.89 -2.04 7.70
C THR A 42 -15.29 -0.66 7.88
N PRO A 43 -15.86 0.21 8.73
CA PRO A 43 -15.17 1.41 9.18
C PRO A 43 -13.77 1.05 9.70
N CYS A 44 -12.78 1.82 9.30
CA CYS A 44 -11.38 1.56 9.61
C CYS A 44 -10.72 2.81 10.16
N TYR A 45 -9.97 2.63 11.24
CA TYR A 45 -9.13 3.67 11.81
C TYR A 45 -7.68 3.36 11.51
N ILE A 46 -7.03 4.20 10.72
CA ILE A 46 -5.64 3.97 10.32
C ILE A 46 -4.70 4.74 11.25
N SER A 47 -3.87 4.00 11.97
CA SER A 47 -2.75 4.55 12.72
C SER A 47 -1.49 4.55 11.85
N LEU A 48 -1.07 5.75 11.44
CA LEU A 48 0.12 5.98 10.61
C LEU A 48 1.28 6.48 11.45
N SER A 49 2.50 6.07 11.10
CA SER A 49 3.72 6.76 11.54
C SER A 49 3.72 8.21 11.02
N GLU A 50 4.44 9.11 11.68
CA GLU A 50 4.47 10.53 11.27
C GLU A 50 4.94 10.71 9.82
N ASP A 51 5.93 9.94 9.39
CA ASP A 51 6.48 10.06 8.04
C ASP A 51 5.45 9.64 6.99
N VAL A 52 4.77 8.50 7.19
CA VAL A 52 3.69 8.06 6.29
C VAL A 52 2.51 9.03 6.33
N ARG A 53 2.16 9.54 7.52
CA ARG A 53 1.10 10.55 7.67
C ARG A 53 1.42 11.81 6.87
N ARG A 54 2.65 12.32 6.94
CA ARG A 54 3.07 13.51 6.17
C ARG A 54 3.02 13.28 4.67
N VAL A 55 3.21 12.05 4.20
CA VAL A 55 3.11 11.74 2.76
C VAL A 55 1.66 11.63 2.30
N ILE A 56 0.79 11.04 3.12
CA ILE A 56 -0.64 10.91 2.79
C ILE A 56 -1.35 12.27 2.89
N PHE A 57 -1.10 13.01 3.97
CA PHE A 57 -1.87 14.22 4.31
C PHE A 57 -1.08 15.54 4.14
N GLY A 58 0.23 15.51 3.93
CA GLY A 58 1.07 16.72 3.86
C GLY A 58 1.49 17.27 5.24
N ASP A 59 2.32 18.32 5.24
CA ASP A 59 2.83 18.97 6.46
C ASP A 59 1.80 19.94 7.12
N ASP A 60 0.68 20.24 6.44
CA ASP A 60 -0.32 21.22 6.89
C ASP A 60 -1.22 20.70 8.04
N HIS A 61 -1.20 19.39 8.33
CA HIS A 61 -1.98 18.77 9.41
C HIS A 61 -1.23 18.71 10.76
N ARG A 62 -0.40 19.72 11.07
CA ARG A 62 0.39 19.81 12.31
C ARG A 62 -0.43 20.00 13.60
N SER A 63 -1.74 20.26 13.50
CA SER A 63 -2.59 20.59 14.67
C SER A 63 -3.88 19.76 14.80
N ALA A 64 -4.15 18.84 13.88
CA ALA A 64 -5.26 17.93 14.07
C ALA A 64 -4.78 16.72 14.86
N THR A 65 -4.93 16.78 16.19
CA THR A 65 -5.40 15.59 16.90
C THR A 65 -6.56 15.09 16.05
N MET A 66 -6.38 13.98 15.33
CA MET A 66 -7.48 13.36 14.59
C MET A 66 -8.54 13.07 15.65
N ASP A 67 -9.55 13.93 15.71
CA ASP A 67 -10.76 13.68 16.45
C ASP A 67 -11.22 12.28 16.03
N PRO A 68 -11.54 11.35 16.95
CA PRO A 68 -11.99 10.00 16.62
C PRO A 68 -13.20 9.92 15.65
N GLN A 69 -13.79 11.07 15.28
CA GLN A 69 -14.86 11.22 14.28
C GLN A 69 -14.40 11.68 12.87
N GLY A 70 -13.10 11.85 12.61
CA GLY A 70 -12.65 12.75 11.53
C GLY A 70 -12.49 12.23 10.09
N VAL A 71 -12.37 10.93 9.82
CA VAL A 71 -12.24 10.42 8.43
C VAL A 71 -12.89 9.04 8.32
N GLU A 72 -14.03 8.92 7.63
CA GLU A 72 -14.64 7.61 7.33
C GLU A 72 -13.82 6.90 6.24
N SER A 73 -12.79 6.18 6.67
CA SER A 73 -12.10 5.21 5.82
C SER A 73 -12.81 3.86 5.89
N PHE A 74 -12.94 3.20 4.75
CA PHE A 74 -13.52 1.87 4.65
C PHE A 74 -12.41 0.86 4.33
N ALA A 75 -12.29 -0.15 5.17
CA ALA A 75 -11.42 -1.30 4.92
C ALA A 75 -12.21 -2.46 4.34
N VAL A 76 -11.55 -3.17 3.44
CA VAL A 76 -11.94 -4.46 2.89
C VAL A 76 -10.80 -5.43 3.14
N TRP A 77 -11.12 -6.54 3.78
CA TRP A 77 -10.18 -7.60 4.08
C TRP A 77 -10.34 -8.76 3.11
N GLY A 78 -9.25 -9.48 2.88
CA GLY A 78 -9.31 -10.70 2.08
C GLY A 78 -10.17 -11.77 2.72
N ALA A 79 -10.87 -12.56 1.91
CA ALA A 79 -11.73 -13.64 2.39
C ALA A 79 -10.92 -14.74 3.12
N GLN A 80 -9.70 -15.00 2.65
CA GLN A 80 -8.76 -15.95 3.22
C GLN A 80 -7.43 -15.29 3.55
N ALA A 81 -6.72 -15.85 4.52
CA ALA A 81 -5.32 -15.57 4.76
C ALA A 81 -4.46 -16.67 4.13
N PHE A 82 -3.25 -16.30 3.71
CA PHE A 82 -2.29 -17.17 3.05
C PHE A 82 -1.16 -17.51 4.00
N THR A 83 -0.77 -18.78 4.05
CA THR A 83 0.33 -19.30 4.88
C THR A 83 1.40 -20.00 4.07
N SER A 84 1.28 -20.02 2.75
CA SER A 84 2.20 -20.65 1.80
C SER A 84 1.81 -20.30 0.36
N GLY A 85 2.69 -20.60 -0.60
CA GLY A 85 2.41 -20.53 -2.03
C GLY A 85 2.53 -19.13 -2.64
N ARG A 86 2.11 -19.04 -3.90
CA ARG A 86 2.11 -17.82 -4.71
C ARG A 86 0.69 -17.44 -5.07
N HIS A 87 0.36 -16.16 -4.89
CA HIS A 87 -0.99 -15.63 -5.03
C HIS A 87 -0.95 -14.28 -5.74
N TYR A 88 -1.87 -14.08 -6.68
CA TYR A 88 -2.02 -12.86 -7.44
C TYR A 88 -3.48 -12.40 -7.44
N TRP A 89 -3.71 -11.11 -7.19
CA TRP A 89 -5.03 -10.51 -7.39
C TRP A 89 -4.88 -9.07 -7.87
N GLU A 90 -5.98 -8.53 -8.39
CA GLU A 90 -6.02 -7.16 -8.89
C GLU A 90 -7.07 -6.35 -8.12
N VAL A 91 -6.76 -5.08 -7.87
CA VAL A 91 -7.65 -4.12 -7.20
C VAL A 91 -7.89 -2.94 -8.13
N ASP A 92 -9.16 -2.62 -8.38
CA ASP A 92 -9.54 -1.40 -9.10
C ASP A 92 -9.42 -0.20 -8.16
N VAL A 93 -8.56 0.75 -8.56
CA VAL A 93 -8.25 1.95 -7.79
C VAL A 93 -8.55 3.23 -8.59
N THR A 94 -9.37 3.11 -9.64
CA THR A 94 -9.70 4.22 -10.56
C THR A 94 -10.42 5.38 -9.87
N HIS A 95 -11.29 5.07 -8.91
CA HIS A 95 -12.17 6.04 -8.25
C HIS A 95 -11.59 6.72 -6.99
N PRO A 96 -10.97 5.98 -6.04
CA PRO A 96 -10.48 6.61 -4.82
C PRO A 96 -9.30 7.56 -5.10
N SER A 97 -9.37 8.78 -4.55
CA SER A 97 -8.27 9.76 -4.66
C SER A 97 -7.08 9.41 -3.77
N THR A 98 -7.33 8.72 -2.67
CA THR A 98 -6.35 8.19 -1.72
C THR A 98 -6.77 6.79 -1.36
N TRP A 99 -5.81 5.86 -1.36
CA TRP A 99 -6.05 4.45 -1.03
C TRP A 99 -4.79 3.80 -0.48
N ILE A 100 -4.99 2.69 0.22
CA ILE A 100 -3.94 1.84 0.77
C ILE A 100 -4.28 0.41 0.40
N LEU A 101 -3.35 -0.33 -0.20
CA LEU A 101 -3.57 -1.73 -0.57
C LEU A 101 -2.32 -2.57 -0.33
N GLY A 102 -2.52 -3.87 -0.10
CA GLY A 102 -1.42 -4.82 -0.01
C GLY A 102 -1.79 -6.04 0.82
N VAL A 103 -0.87 -6.46 1.68
CA VAL A 103 -1.08 -7.57 2.61
C VAL A 103 -0.68 -7.16 4.02
N CYS A 104 -1.46 -7.63 4.99
CA CYS A 104 -1.14 -7.48 6.40
C CYS A 104 -1.12 -8.85 7.07
N ARG A 105 -0.39 -8.96 8.17
CA ARG A 105 -0.59 -10.03 9.15
C ARG A 105 -2.08 -10.17 9.49
N ASP A 106 -2.58 -11.39 9.46
CA ASP A 106 -3.95 -11.70 9.87
C ASP A 106 -4.08 -11.50 11.39
N SER A 107 -4.48 -10.29 11.78
CA SER A 107 -4.56 -9.94 13.19
C SER A 107 -5.92 -10.18 13.81
N ARG A 108 -7.03 -10.28 13.03
CA ARG A 108 -8.45 -10.47 13.42
C ARG A 108 -8.74 -10.31 14.93
N THR A 109 -8.25 -9.23 15.52
CA THR A 109 -8.72 -8.75 16.81
C THR A 109 -9.89 -7.86 16.48
N ALA A 110 -10.90 -7.83 17.34
CA ALA A 110 -12.14 -7.06 17.14
C ALA A 110 -11.95 -5.54 17.10
N ASP A 111 -10.72 -5.08 16.90
CA ASP A 111 -10.34 -3.70 16.80
C ASP A 111 -10.31 -3.30 15.32
N THR A 112 -11.15 -2.32 14.97
CA THR A 112 -11.19 -1.67 13.66
C THR A 112 -9.95 -0.84 13.35
N SER A 113 -8.99 -0.77 14.30
CA SER A 113 -7.74 -0.05 14.15
C SER A 113 -6.68 -0.86 13.39
N ILE A 114 -6.09 -0.24 12.36
CA ILE A 114 -5.00 -0.82 11.57
C ILE A 114 -3.74 0.00 11.82
N VAL A 115 -2.72 -0.66 12.36
CA VAL A 115 -1.40 -0.07 12.56
C VAL A 115 -0.54 -0.43 11.35
N ILE A 116 -0.27 0.58 10.51
CA ILE A 116 0.46 0.44 9.23
C ILE A 116 1.94 0.08 9.41
N ASP A 117 2.45 0.26 10.63
CA ASP A 117 3.84 -0.02 11.01
C ASP A 117 3.96 -1.28 11.89
N SER A 118 3.07 -2.25 11.68
CA SER A 118 3.15 -3.55 12.36
C SER A 118 4.05 -4.53 11.60
N ASP A 119 4.64 -5.48 12.32
CA ASP A 119 5.40 -6.59 11.73
C ASP A 119 4.57 -7.33 10.67
N GLU A 120 5.22 -7.68 9.56
CA GLU A 120 4.63 -8.42 8.43
C GLU A 120 3.44 -7.71 7.76
N THR A 121 3.55 -6.39 7.61
CA THR A 121 2.63 -5.56 6.83
C THR A 121 3.36 -4.95 5.64
N PHE A 122 2.79 -5.11 4.44
CA PHE A 122 3.40 -4.72 3.16
C PHE A 122 2.38 -3.95 2.34
N LEU A 123 2.47 -2.62 2.36
CA LEU A 123 1.44 -1.74 1.83
C LEU A 123 1.98 -0.81 0.76
N LEU A 124 1.20 -0.65 -0.32
CA LEU A 124 1.29 0.42 -1.28
C LEU A 124 0.20 1.45 -0.98
N ILE A 125 0.61 2.70 -0.88
CA ILE A 125 -0.21 3.83 -0.47
C ILE A 125 -0.25 4.81 -1.64
N SER A 126 -1.42 5.25 -2.05
CA SER A 126 -1.56 6.37 -2.98
C SER A 126 -2.20 7.56 -2.30
N SER A 127 -1.65 8.74 -2.55
CA SER A 127 -2.21 10.02 -2.16
C SER A 127 -2.28 10.97 -3.34
N LYS A 128 -3.28 11.86 -3.33
CA LYS A 128 -3.45 12.92 -4.33
C LYS A 128 -3.39 14.28 -3.65
N ARG A 129 -2.46 15.14 -4.09
CA ARG A 129 -2.37 16.53 -3.63
C ARG A 129 -2.33 17.50 -4.81
N SER A 130 -3.28 18.45 -4.83
CA SER A 130 -3.31 19.56 -5.80
C SER A 130 -3.16 19.16 -7.28
N ASN A 131 -3.55 17.94 -7.65
CA ASN A 131 -3.41 17.26 -8.96
C ASN A 131 -2.17 16.39 -9.20
N HIS A 132 -1.29 16.23 -8.23
CA HIS A 132 -0.20 15.25 -8.30
C HIS A 132 -0.56 14.00 -7.52
N TYR A 133 -0.32 12.84 -8.12
CA TYR A 133 -0.43 11.55 -7.46
C TYR A 133 0.95 11.15 -6.95
N SER A 134 0.99 10.60 -5.74
CA SER A 134 2.18 9.98 -5.17
C SER A 134 1.87 8.56 -4.72
N LEU A 135 2.88 7.71 -4.80
CA LEU A 135 2.90 6.36 -4.29
C LEU A 135 3.94 6.25 -3.19
N SER A 136 3.59 5.52 -2.14
CA SER A 136 4.47 5.26 -1.00
C SER A 136 4.32 3.87 -0.44
N THR A 137 5.31 3.46 0.35
CA THR A 137 5.31 2.19 1.06
C THR A 137 5.47 2.41 2.56
N ASN A 138 4.99 1.48 3.37
CA ASN A 138 5.04 1.59 4.82
C ASN A 138 6.45 1.38 5.40
N SER A 139 7.16 0.31 4.99
CA SER A 139 8.54 0.08 5.41
C SER A 139 9.26 -0.91 4.47
N PRO A 140 10.41 -0.56 3.86
CA PRO A 140 11.06 0.75 3.96
C PRO A 140 10.21 1.83 3.26
N PRO A 141 10.25 3.09 3.72
CA PRO A 141 9.46 4.16 3.12
C PRO A 141 10.02 4.53 1.74
N LEU A 142 9.18 4.37 0.72
CA LEU A 142 9.37 4.91 -0.63
C LEU A 142 8.42 6.10 -0.82
N ILE A 143 8.85 7.11 -1.60
CA ILE A 143 7.95 8.14 -2.12
C ILE A 143 8.27 8.30 -3.61
N GLN A 144 7.27 8.05 -4.45
CA GLN A 144 7.37 8.18 -5.90
C GLN A 144 6.21 9.01 -6.42
N HIS A 145 6.50 10.07 -7.17
CA HIS A 145 5.46 10.82 -7.87
C HIS A 145 5.08 10.12 -9.17
N VAL A 146 3.78 10.07 -9.47
CA VAL A 146 3.25 9.46 -10.70
C VAL A 146 2.39 10.45 -11.47
N GLN A 147 2.46 10.37 -12.79
CA GLN A 147 1.82 11.34 -13.71
C GLN A 147 0.29 11.29 -13.72
N GLY A 148 -0.32 10.25 -13.16
CA GLY A 148 -1.77 10.10 -13.15
C GLY A 148 -2.25 9.01 -12.20
N PRO A 149 -3.57 8.89 -12.00
CA PRO A 149 -4.13 7.83 -11.18
C PRO A 149 -3.80 6.48 -11.79
N LEU A 150 -3.47 5.52 -10.94
CA LEU A 150 -3.46 4.12 -11.36
C LEU A 150 -4.91 3.69 -11.61
N GLY A 151 -5.16 2.91 -12.66
CA GLY A 151 -6.50 2.34 -12.90
C GLY A 151 -6.68 1.05 -12.10
N ARG A 152 -5.76 0.11 -12.32
CA ARG A 152 -5.77 -1.18 -11.65
C ARG A 152 -4.38 -1.59 -11.19
N VAL A 153 -4.29 -2.04 -9.94
CA VAL A 153 -3.03 -2.48 -9.32
C VAL A 153 -3.10 -3.97 -9.05
N GLY A 154 -2.12 -4.71 -9.57
CA GLY A 154 -1.92 -6.11 -9.26
C GLY A 154 -1.07 -6.26 -8.00
N VAL A 155 -1.45 -7.15 -7.10
CA VAL A 155 -0.67 -7.54 -5.92
C VAL A 155 -0.23 -8.97 -6.10
N PHE A 156 1.07 -9.22 -5.98
CA PHE A 156 1.65 -10.55 -6.01
C PHE A 156 2.33 -10.86 -4.69
N LEU A 157 1.90 -11.94 -4.05
CA LEU A 157 2.47 -12.51 -2.84
C LEU A 157 3.14 -13.83 -3.21
N ASP A 158 4.45 -13.92 -3.01
CA ASP A 158 5.19 -15.18 -2.97
C ASP A 158 5.53 -15.45 -1.50
N TYR A 159 4.64 -16.19 -0.83
CA TYR A 159 4.79 -16.46 0.59
C TYR A 159 6.03 -17.31 0.86
N ASP A 160 6.27 -18.32 0.01
CA ASP A 160 7.34 -19.30 0.19
C ASP A 160 8.73 -18.65 0.05
N ASN A 161 8.85 -17.62 -0.79
CA ASN A 161 10.09 -16.86 -0.97
C ASN A 161 10.14 -15.54 -0.20
N GLY A 162 9.09 -15.18 0.54
CA GLY A 162 9.12 -13.97 1.35
C GLY A 162 9.00 -12.67 0.55
N SER A 163 8.27 -12.66 -0.57
CA SER A 163 8.19 -11.50 -1.47
C SER A 163 6.77 -10.97 -1.64
N VAL A 164 6.65 -9.65 -1.65
CA VAL A 164 5.42 -8.92 -2.01
C VAL A 164 5.77 -7.88 -3.08
N SER A 165 4.98 -7.82 -4.14
CA SER A 165 5.17 -6.86 -5.24
C SER A 165 3.87 -6.33 -5.82
N PHE A 166 3.94 -5.13 -6.40
CA PHE A 166 2.82 -4.40 -6.97
C PHE A 166 3.08 -4.09 -8.44
N PHE A 167 2.03 -4.20 -9.26
CA PHE A 167 2.11 -4.03 -10.71
C PHE A 167 1.06 -3.05 -11.21
N ASP A 168 1.44 -2.20 -12.16
CA ASP A 168 0.51 -1.42 -12.98
C ASP A 168 -0.03 -2.39 -14.05
N VAL A 169 -1.29 -2.81 -13.89
CA VAL A 169 -1.90 -3.81 -14.77
C VAL A 169 -2.08 -3.24 -16.18
N SER A 170 -2.37 -1.95 -16.30
CA SER A 170 -2.56 -1.31 -17.61
C SER A 170 -1.26 -1.23 -18.40
N LYS A 171 -0.13 -1.05 -17.71
CA LYS A 171 1.20 -0.97 -18.34
C LYS A 171 1.98 -2.28 -18.35
N GLY A 172 1.53 -3.30 -17.64
CA GLY A 172 2.29 -4.55 -17.49
C GLY A 172 3.68 -4.33 -16.90
N SER A 173 3.79 -3.43 -15.91
CA SER A 173 5.07 -3.03 -15.32
C SER A 173 5.06 -3.11 -13.81
N LEU A 174 6.22 -3.43 -13.22
CA LEU A 174 6.42 -3.38 -11.77
C LEU A 174 6.30 -1.94 -11.27
N ILE A 175 5.45 -1.72 -10.28
CA ILE A 175 5.41 -0.47 -9.49
C ILE A 175 6.49 -0.55 -8.41
N TYR A 176 6.42 -1.59 -7.59
CA TYR A 176 7.36 -1.77 -6.48
C TYR A 176 7.41 -3.24 -6.03
N GLY A 177 8.60 -3.70 -5.62
CA GLY A 177 8.77 -4.98 -4.94
C GLY A 177 9.46 -4.76 -3.61
N PHE A 178 8.87 -5.25 -2.53
CA PHE A 178 9.49 -5.20 -1.21
C PHE A 178 10.77 -6.06 -1.20
N PRO A 179 11.79 -5.66 -0.41
CA PRO A 179 12.89 -6.54 -0.08
C PRO A 179 12.37 -7.86 0.49
N LEU A 180 13.09 -8.96 0.24
CA LEU A 180 12.73 -10.27 0.77
C LEU A 180 12.63 -10.21 2.31
N ALA A 181 11.57 -10.80 2.85
CA ALA A 181 11.29 -10.85 4.27
C ALA A 181 10.85 -12.27 4.67
N SER A 182 11.25 -12.72 5.85
CA SER A 182 10.77 -14.01 6.37
C SER A 182 9.35 -13.83 6.90
N PHE A 183 8.39 -14.60 6.36
CA PHE A 183 7.02 -14.62 6.86
C PHE A 183 6.83 -15.76 7.86
N SER A 184 6.19 -15.44 8.98
CA SER A 184 5.89 -16.36 10.08
C SER A 184 4.40 -16.43 10.40
N SER A 185 3.60 -15.52 9.84
CA SER A 185 2.18 -15.42 10.12
C SER A 185 1.33 -15.53 8.86
N PRO A 186 0.06 -15.95 8.98
CA PRO A 186 -0.88 -15.83 7.88
C PRO A 186 -0.96 -14.37 7.40
N LEU A 187 -0.85 -14.16 6.09
CA LEU A 187 -0.96 -12.86 5.45
C LEU A 187 -2.31 -12.74 4.73
N ARG A 188 -3.04 -11.67 5.00
CA ARG A 188 -4.37 -11.42 4.44
C ARG A 188 -4.31 -10.23 3.49
N PRO A 189 -4.93 -10.32 2.29
CA PRO A 189 -5.15 -9.17 1.44
C PRO A 189 -5.85 -8.04 2.19
N PHE A 190 -5.45 -6.81 1.87
CA PHE A 190 -5.98 -5.62 2.51
C PHE A 190 -6.17 -4.52 1.48
N PHE A 191 -7.30 -3.83 1.59
CA PHE A 191 -7.60 -2.62 0.83
C PHE A 191 -8.34 -1.62 1.71
N CYS A 192 -7.91 -0.37 1.70
CA CYS A 192 -8.58 0.72 2.38
C CYS A 192 -8.67 1.94 1.47
N PHE A 193 -9.81 2.60 1.50
CA PHE A 193 -10.10 3.78 0.69
C PHE A 193 -11.00 4.74 1.47
N GLY A 194 -11.15 5.97 0.98
CA GLY A 194 -11.84 7.03 1.72
C GLY A 194 -10.94 7.74 2.75
N CYS A 195 -9.62 7.52 2.68
CA CYS A 195 -8.64 8.25 3.49
C CYS A 195 -8.50 9.70 2.96
N THR A 196 -9.45 10.57 3.28
CA THR A 196 -9.46 11.99 2.86
C THR A 196 -9.04 12.93 3.96
#